data_AF-A0A0N7MB44-F1
#
_entry.id   AF-A0A0N7MB44-F1
#
_cell.length_a   1.000
_cell.length_b   1.000
_cell.length_c   1.000
_cell.angle_alpha   90.00
_cell.angle_beta   90.00
_cell.angle_gamma   90.00
#
_symmetry.space_group_name_H-M   'P 1'
#
loop_
_entity.id
_entity.type
_entity.pdbx_description
1 polymer ?
#
loop_
_entity_poly.entity_id
_entity_poly.type
_entity_poly.pdbx_seq_one_letter_code
_entity_poly.pdbx_strand_id
1 'polypeptide(L)'
;MRHLTYAAIFLLGALSLASVATSQTLERGKRPTDKIAADLNIPETVFVECFSDVMPDRNHNPSGAKQRANKAILLPCLQAENPEITNRLLDEVMDRYRPEGPMRRS
;
A
#
# COMPACT_ATOMS: atom_id res chain seq x y z
N MET A 1 25.81 28.34 -55.74
CA MET A 1 24.43 28.77 -56.07
C MET A 1 23.49 27.71 -55.54
N ARG A 2 22.89 27.95 -54.37
CA ARG A 2 21.51 28.46 -54.20
C ARG A 2 20.43 27.40 -54.51
N HIS A 3 19.95 26.81 -53.40
CA HIS A 3 18.54 26.77 -52.99
C HIS A 3 17.65 25.55 -53.31
N LEU A 4 16.80 25.32 -52.31
CA LEU A 4 15.46 24.70 -52.28
C LEU A 4 15.41 23.22 -51.86
N THR A 5 15.35 22.91 -50.56
CA THR A 5 14.11 22.81 -49.74
C THR A 5 13.01 21.96 -50.38
N TYR A 6 12.93 20.69 -49.96
CA TYR A 6 11.71 19.88 -50.00
C TYR A 6 11.33 19.60 -48.55
N ALA A 7 10.37 20.37 -48.03
CA ALA A 7 8.95 20.02 -47.98
C ALA A 7 8.67 19.10 -46.79
N ALA A 8 8.29 19.75 -45.68
CA ALA A 8 7.72 19.14 -44.51
C ALA A 8 6.51 18.30 -44.90
N ILE A 9 6.52 17.02 -44.53
CA ILE A 9 5.34 16.15 -44.62
C ILE A 9 4.89 15.79 -43.21
N PHE A 10 3.62 16.09 -43.02
CA PHE A 10 2.74 16.03 -41.88
C PHE A 10 2.54 14.63 -41.25
N LEU A 11 2.19 14.71 -39.95
CA LEU A 11 1.18 13.93 -39.22
C LEU A 11 1.46 12.48 -38.81
N LEU A 12 0.77 12.12 -37.71
CA LEU A 12 0.59 10.82 -37.04
C LEU A 12 1.68 10.45 -36.01
N GLY A 13 1.37 10.31 -34.72
CA GLY A 13 0.11 10.33 -34.00
C GLY A 13 0.42 10.26 -32.49
N ALA A 14 -0.37 10.96 -31.69
CA ALA A 14 -0.24 10.93 -30.23
C ALA A 14 -0.54 9.52 -29.72
N LEU A 15 0.50 8.79 -29.32
CA LEU A 15 0.38 7.47 -28.69
C LEU A 15 -0.04 7.69 -27.22
N SER A 16 -1.33 7.82 -26.98
CA SER A 16 -1.89 7.84 -25.62
C SER A 16 -1.73 6.45 -25.01
N LEU A 17 -0.72 6.29 -24.14
CA LEU A 17 -0.63 5.13 -23.26
C LEU A 17 -1.80 5.18 -22.28
N ALA A 18 -2.86 4.42 -22.58
CA ALA A 18 -3.91 4.14 -21.62
C ALA A 18 -3.31 3.21 -20.55
N SER A 19 -3.02 3.76 -19.36
CA SER A 19 -2.67 2.96 -18.19
C SER A 19 -3.87 2.10 -17.81
N VAL A 20 -3.80 0.82 -18.13
CA VAL A 20 -4.75 -0.18 -17.62
C VAL A 20 -4.47 -0.33 -16.13
N ALA A 21 -5.28 0.33 -15.30
CA ALA A 21 -5.31 0.06 -13.87
C ALA A 21 -5.94 -1.32 -13.66
N THR A 22 -5.11 -2.35 -13.55
CA THR A 22 -5.57 -3.70 -13.18
C THR A 22 -6.15 -3.64 -11.78
N SER A 23 -7.47 -3.71 -11.66
CA SER A 23 -8.14 -3.93 -10.38
C SER A 23 -7.79 -5.35 -9.92
N GLN A 24 -6.79 -5.46 -9.06
CA GLN A 24 -6.48 -6.71 -8.38
C GLN A 24 -7.68 -7.07 -7.50
N THR A 25 -8.41 -8.12 -7.88
CA THR A 25 -9.40 -8.75 -7.01
C THR A 25 -8.64 -9.36 -5.85
N LEU A 26 -8.61 -8.65 -4.72
CA LEU A 26 -8.07 -9.19 -3.49
C LEU A 26 -8.91 -10.40 -3.10
N GLU A 27 -8.28 -11.56 -3.03
CA GLU A 27 -8.87 -12.76 -2.45
C GLU A 27 -9.54 -12.41 -1.13
N ARG A 28 -10.83 -12.76 -1.01
CA ARG A 28 -11.65 -12.44 0.17
C ARG A 28 -10.99 -13.03 1.42
N GLY A 29 -10.29 -12.18 2.16
CA GLY A 29 -9.55 -12.57 3.37
C GLY A 29 -8.09 -12.10 3.42
N LYS A 30 -7.49 -11.70 2.30
CA LYS A 30 -6.16 -11.07 2.29
C LYS A 30 -6.29 -9.56 2.15
N ARG A 31 -5.68 -8.81 3.08
CA ARG A 31 -5.57 -7.35 2.96
C ARG A 31 -4.65 -7.00 1.78
N PRO A 32 -4.88 -5.89 1.06
CA PRO A 32 -3.98 -5.39 0.01
C PRO A 32 -2.69 -4.86 0.63
N THR A 33 -1.67 -5.69 0.66
CA THR A 33 -0.36 -5.35 1.23
C THR A 33 0.32 -4.22 0.45
N ASP A 34 0.18 -4.22 -0.87
CA ASP A 34 0.63 -3.17 -1.79
C ASP A 34 0.06 -1.79 -1.41
N LYS A 35 -1.26 -1.70 -1.20
CA LYS A 35 -1.94 -0.44 -0.85
C LYS A 35 -1.64 0.00 0.58
N ILE A 36 -1.56 -0.94 1.52
CA ILE A 36 -1.19 -0.63 2.90
C ILE A 36 0.23 -0.05 2.95
N ALA A 37 1.18 -0.70 2.28
CA ALA A 37 2.56 -0.24 2.24
C ALA A 37 2.70 1.13 1.58
N ALA A 38 1.98 1.35 0.46
CA ALA A 38 1.93 2.65 -0.20
C ALA A 38 1.40 3.77 0.71
N ASP A 39 0.30 3.51 1.44
CA ASP A 39 -0.27 4.49 2.38
C ASP A 39 0.62 4.76 3.62
N LEU A 40 1.50 3.82 3.95
CA LEU A 40 2.52 3.97 5.00
C LEU A 40 3.84 4.56 4.46
N ASN A 41 3.93 4.80 3.15
CA ASN A 41 5.13 5.29 2.47
C ASN A 41 6.36 4.39 2.72
N ILE A 42 6.19 3.08 2.54
CA ILE A 42 7.25 2.07 2.61
C ILE A 42 7.14 1.06 1.46
N PRO A 43 8.22 0.32 1.11
CA PRO A 43 8.13 -0.78 0.16
C PRO A 43 7.20 -1.90 0.67
N GLU A 44 6.43 -2.51 -0.23
CA GLU A 44 5.56 -3.65 0.13
C GLU A 44 6.34 -4.82 0.75
N THR A 45 7.54 -5.09 0.24
CA THR A 45 8.42 -6.14 0.77
C THR A 45 8.76 -5.92 2.24
N VAL A 46 9.03 -4.66 2.63
CA VAL A 46 9.30 -4.29 4.03
C VAL A 46 8.05 -4.50 4.88
N PHE A 47 6.86 -4.12 4.38
CA PHE A 47 5.62 -4.35 5.11
C PHE A 47 5.39 -5.85 5.37
N VAL A 48 5.54 -6.69 4.35
CA VAL A 48 5.35 -8.15 4.46
C VAL A 48 6.37 -8.77 5.43
N GLU A 49 7.63 -8.35 5.36
CA GLU A 49 8.69 -8.80 6.25
C GLU A 49 8.40 -8.40 7.70
N CYS A 50 8.11 -7.12 7.98
CA CYS A 50 7.76 -6.68 9.33
C CYS A 50 6.50 -7.37 9.89
N PHE A 51 5.59 -7.80 9.02
CA PHE A 51 4.37 -8.49 9.44
C PHE A 51 4.57 -10.00 9.69
N SER A 52 5.68 -10.62 9.26
CA SER A 52 5.89 -12.07 9.41
C SER A 52 5.95 -12.52 10.86
N ASP A 53 6.42 -11.65 11.75
CA ASP A 53 6.60 -11.92 13.18
C ASP A 53 5.35 -11.57 14.01
N VAL A 54 4.33 -11.01 13.36
CA VAL A 54 3.06 -10.67 13.99
C VAL A 54 2.15 -11.90 14.00
N MET A 55 1.45 -12.12 15.11
CA MET A 55 0.45 -13.18 15.24
C MET A 55 -0.97 -12.61 15.14
N PRO A 56 -1.55 -12.39 13.94
CA PRO A 56 -2.91 -11.87 13.80
C PRO A 56 -3.95 -12.84 14.38
N ASP A 57 -5.08 -12.30 14.83
CA ASP A 57 -6.19 -13.13 15.30
C ASP A 57 -6.90 -13.80 14.13
N ARG A 58 -7.13 -15.11 14.23
CA ARG A 58 -7.80 -15.91 13.20
C ARG A 58 -9.27 -15.55 13.01
N ASN A 59 -9.91 -15.01 14.05
CA ASN A 59 -11.30 -14.55 13.96
C ASN A 59 -11.42 -13.09 13.50
N HIS A 60 -10.30 -12.47 13.13
CA HIS A 60 -10.18 -11.08 12.69
C HIS A 60 -10.57 -10.05 13.77
N ASN A 61 -10.84 -10.46 15.01
CA ASN A 61 -11.30 -9.61 16.11
C ASN A 61 -10.36 -9.74 17.33
N PRO A 62 -9.11 -9.27 17.23
CA PRO A 62 -8.15 -9.36 18.33
C PRO A 62 -8.59 -8.53 19.54
N SER A 63 -8.37 -9.06 20.75
CA SER A 63 -8.49 -8.27 21.98
C SER A 63 -7.51 -7.08 21.97
N GLY A 64 -7.82 -6.02 22.72
CA GLY A 64 -6.92 -4.86 22.82
C GLY A 64 -5.52 -5.23 23.31
N ALA A 65 -5.40 -6.23 24.19
CA ALA A 65 -4.10 -6.74 24.64
C ALA A 65 -3.32 -7.41 23.49
N LYS A 66 -3.99 -8.22 22.67
CA LYS A 66 -3.38 -8.86 21.50
C LYS A 66 -2.95 -7.84 20.45
N GLN A 67 -3.75 -6.81 20.22
CA GLN A 67 -3.40 -5.71 19.32
C GLN A 67 -2.12 -4.99 19.78
N ARG A 68 -2.03 -4.63 21.08
CA ARG A 68 -0.83 -4.00 21.64
C ARG A 68 0.41 -4.89 21.53
N ALA A 69 0.28 -6.19 21.83
CA ALA A 69 1.39 -7.13 21.72
C ALA A 69 1.92 -7.24 20.28
N ASN A 70 1.00 -7.36 19.31
CA ASN A 70 1.36 -7.40 17.89
C ASN A 70 2.02 -6.08 17.43
N LYS A 71 1.51 -4.94 17.88
CA LYS A 71 2.07 -3.63 17.54
C LYS A 71 3.44 -3.35 18.17
N ALA A 72 3.71 -3.90 19.35
CA ALA A 72 5.02 -3.78 20.00
C ALA A 72 6.14 -4.44 19.18
N ILE A 73 5.80 -5.41 18.32
CA ILE A 73 6.71 -6.04 17.36
C ILE A 73 6.72 -5.24 16.05
N LEU A 74 5.53 -4.95 15.52
CA LEU A 74 5.37 -4.37 14.19
C LEU A 74 5.90 -2.93 14.08
N LEU A 75 5.57 -2.05 15.04
CA LEU A 75 5.89 -0.63 14.94
C LEU A 75 7.40 -0.35 14.86
N PRO A 76 8.27 -0.92 15.72
CA PRO A 76 9.70 -0.70 15.62
C PRO A 76 10.29 -1.10 14.26
N CYS A 77 9.81 -2.21 13.68
CA CYS A 77 10.26 -2.66 12.36
C CYS A 77 9.86 -1.67 11.27
N LEU A 78 8.60 -1.23 11.24
CA LEU A 78 8.12 -0.26 10.26
C LEU A 78 8.80 1.11 10.42
N GLN A 79 9.07 1.52 11.67
CA GLN A 79 9.73 2.79 11.98
C GLN A 79 11.20 2.83 11.60
N ALA A 80 11.86 1.68 11.49
CA ALA A 80 13.22 1.60 10.95
C ALA A 80 13.28 2.01 9.47
N GLU A 81 12.20 1.79 8.72
CA GLU A 81 12.04 2.22 7.32
C GLU A 81 11.47 3.65 7.23
N ASN A 82 10.40 3.93 7.97
CA ASN A 82 9.78 5.25 8.02
C ASN A 82 9.46 5.68 9.47
N PRO A 83 10.30 6.53 10.08
CA PRO A 83 10.13 6.99 11.46
C PRO A 83 8.84 7.78 11.73
N GLU A 84 8.17 8.29 10.69
CA GLU A 84 6.91 9.02 10.83
C GLU A 84 5.71 8.09 11.07
N ILE A 85 5.89 6.77 10.93
CA ILE A 85 4.83 5.80 11.22
C ILE A 85 4.53 5.79 12.71
N THR A 86 3.37 6.37 13.07
CA THR A 86 2.84 6.34 14.44
C THR A 86 1.83 5.20 14.61
N ASN A 87 1.56 4.81 15.86
CA ASN A 87 0.48 3.88 16.16
C ASN A 87 -0.86 4.33 15.56
N ARG A 88 -1.14 5.65 15.62
CA ARG A 88 -2.37 6.22 15.08
C ARG A 88 -2.43 6.08 13.56
N LEU A 89 -1.35 6.39 12.85
CA LEU A 89 -1.29 6.23 11.39
C LEU A 89 -1.47 4.77 10.99
N LEU A 90 -0.76 3.85 11.66
CA LEU A 90 -0.87 2.42 11.40
C LEU A 90 -2.31 1.92 11.60
N ASP A 91 -2.98 2.34 12.68
CA ASP A 91 -4.39 2.01 12.93
C ASP A 91 -5.30 2.52 11.82
N GLU A 92 -5.16 3.80 11.45
CA GLU A 92 -5.95 4.43 10.41
C GLU A 92 -5.82 3.72 9.06
N VAL A 93 -4.60 3.33 8.67
CA VAL A 93 -4.35 2.60 7.41
C VAL A 93 -4.89 1.17 7.50
N MET A 94 -4.59 0.44 8.56
CA MET A 94 -5.01 -0.97 8.69
C MET A 94 -6.54 -1.10 8.74
N ASP A 95 -7.23 -0.19 9.43
CA ASP A 95 -8.69 -0.14 9.49
C ASP A 95 -9.33 0.19 8.14
N ARG A 96 -8.70 1.05 7.33
CA ARG A 96 -9.17 1.40 5.97
C ARG A 96 -9.30 0.16 5.07
N TYR A 97 -8.37 -0.77 5.20
CA TYR A 97 -8.30 -1.97 4.38
C TYR A 97 -8.84 -3.23 5.06
N ARG A 98 -9.56 -3.06 6.17
CA ARG A 98 -10.18 -4.15 6.90
C ARG A 98 -11.55 -4.50 6.28
N PRO A 99 -11.78 -5.76 5.83
CA PRO A 99 -13.05 -6.14 5.21
C PRO A 99 -14.27 -5.99 6.14
N GLU A 100 -14.06 -6.12 7.46
CA GLU A 100 -15.11 -5.97 8.47
C GLU A 100 -15.38 -4.51 8.85
N GLY A 101 -14.63 -3.56 8.27
CA GLY A 101 -14.61 -2.15 8.66
C GLY A 101 -13.68 -1.85 9.84
N PRO A 102 -13.58 -0.56 10.23
CA PRO A 102 -12.69 -0.13 11.30
C PRO A 102 -12.97 -0.80 12.65
N MET A 103 -11.94 -1.04 13.45
CA MET A 103 -12.14 -1.50 14.82
C MET A 103 -12.86 -0.44 15.66
N ARG A 104 -13.79 -0.89 16.51
CA ARG A 104 -14.34 -0.01 17.54
C ARG A 104 -13.21 0.33 18.50
N ARG A 105 -12.89 1.63 18.61
CA ARG A 105 -11.88 2.13 19.54
C ARG A 105 -12.39 1.85 20.96
N SER A 106 -11.71 0.97 21.68
CA SER A 106 -11.98 0.63 23.09
C SER A 106 -11.18 1.51 24.04
#